data_AF-A0A1E9BWI4-F1
#
_entry.id   AF-A0A1E9BWI4-F1
#
_cell.length_a   1.000
_cell.length_b   1.000
_cell.length_c   1.000
_cell.angle_alpha   90.00
_cell.angle_beta   90.00
_cell.angle_gamma   90.00
#
_symmetry.space_group_name_H-M   'P 1'
#
loop_
_entity.id
_entity.type
_entity.pdbx_description
1 polymer ?
#
loop_
_entity_poly.entity_id
_entity_poly.type
_entity_poly.pdbx_seq_one_letter_code
_entity_poly.pdbx_strand_id
1 'polypeptide(L)'
;MKKIILLVCVITALCSCGKSNEDKARELIEAKLKTTMNDWDSYEFVEMSKVDSTFTFFMDTEEAKTIKDQIAETKDQIMKYDVWKDYPILYGKRTKIMADSIPILEQIRDSLQNIYDTKDKTYKGDFNGYIVKFTCRGNNKMGSKVINSTIYYFDKDLTKITNQHSLDD
;
A
#
# COMPACT_ATOMS: atom_id res chain seq x y z
N MET A 1 -65.89 14.48 -20.85
CA MET A 1 -64.76 15.40 -20.64
C MET A 1 -63.74 14.73 -19.73
N LYS A 2 -62.48 14.65 -20.18
CA LYS A 2 -61.23 14.77 -19.38
C LYS A 2 -61.18 13.95 -18.07
N LYS A 3 -60.30 12.96 -17.85
CA LYS A 3 -58.89 12.89 -18.21
C LYS A 3 -58.44 11.43 -18.19
N ILE A 4 -57.83 10.98 -19.28
CA ILE A 4 -56.88 9.87 -19.29
C ILE A 4 -55.67 10.38 -18.49
N ILE A 5 -55.47 9.90 -17.27
CA ILE A 5 -54.17 10.02 -16.61
C ILE A 5 -53.42 8.76 -16.96
N LEU A 6 -52.60 8.94 -17.99
CA LEU A 6 -51.72 7.96 -18.58
C LEU A 6 -50.78 7.42 -17.50
N LEU A 7 -50.79 6.10 -17.38
CA LEU A 7 -49.77 5.24 -16.82
C LEU A 7 -48.38 5.63 -17.37
N VAL A 8 -47.64 6.50 -16.67
CA VAL A 8 -46.22 6.81 -16.95
C VAL A 8 -45.45 6.78 -15.62
N CYS A 9 -45.23 5.59 -15.08
CA CYS A 9 -44.28 5.35 -13.99
C CYS A 9 -43.65 3.95 -14.12
N VAL A 10 -43.53 3.45 -15.35
CA VAL A 10 -42.78 2.23 -15.65
C VAL A 10 -41.76 2.61 -16.71
N ILE A 11 -40.51 2.18 -16.51
CA ILE A 11 -39.34 2.35 -17.38
C ILE A 11 -38.50 3.64 -17.16
N THR A 12 -37.94 3.81 -15.95
CA THR A 12 -36.58 4.41 -15.80
C THR A 12 -35.64 3.58 -14.92
N ALA A 13 -36.07 2.39 -14.48
CA ALA A 13 -35.25 1.47 -13.68
C ALA A 13 -34.49 0.43 -14.54
N LEU A 14 -34.12 0.77 -15.78
CA LEU A 14 -33.31 -0.09 -16.64
C LEU A 14 -32.07 0.72 -17.08
N CYS A 15 -30.89 0.16 -16.83
CA CYS A 15 -29.54 0.67 -17.12
C CYS A 15 -28.87 1.51 -16.02
N SER A 16 -28.78 0.97 -14.81
CA SER A 16 -27.51 1.09 -14.05
C SER A 16 -26.80 -0.26 -14.03
N CYS A 17 -26.60 -0.87 -15.21
CA CYS A 17 -25.50 -1.82 -15.39
C CYS A 17 -24.21 -1.01 -15.37
N GLY A 18 -23.78 -0.61 -14.18
CA GLY A 18 -22.43 -0.07 -14.00
C GLY A 18 -21.42 -1.15 -14.37
N LYS A 19 -20.30 -0.74 -14.98
CA LYS A 19 -19.16 -1.64 -15.22
C LYS A 19 -18.75 -2.32 -13.91
N SER A 20 -18.44 -3.61 -13.98
CA SER A 20 -17.86 -4.32 -12.83
C SER A 20 -16.51 -3.70 -12.45
N ASN A 21 -16.02 -3.99 -11.25
CA ASN A 21 -14.70 -3.53 -10.83
C ASN A 21 -13.61 -4.12 -11.73
N GLU A 22 -13.80 -5.36 -12.16
CA GLU A 22 -12.98 -6.06 -13.14
C GLU A 22 -12.95 -5.32 -14.48
N ASP A 23 -14.12 -4.91 -15.00
CA ASP A 23 -14.19 -4.17 -16.26
C ASP A 23 -13.47 -2.82 -16.16
N LYS A 24 -13.69 -2.07 -15.07
CA LYS A 24 -13.02 -0.78 -14.83
C LYS A 24 -11.50 -0.94 -14.74
N ALA A 25 -11.04 -1.92 -13.96
CA ALA A 25 -9.61 -2.20 -13.79
C ALA A 25 -8.97 -2.58 -15.13
N ARG A 26 -9.59 -3.48 -15.89
CA ARG A 26 -9.10 -3.88 -17.21
C ARG A 26 -9.04 -2.71 -18.17
N GLU A 27 -10.07 -1.87 -18.23
CA GLU A 27 -10.08 -0.71 -19.12
C GLU A 27 -8.98 0.29 -18.79
N LEU A 28 -8.72 0.54 -17.50
CA LEU A 28 -7.61 1.40 -17.08
C LEU A 28 -6.25 0.81 -17.48
N ILE A 29 -6.07 -0.51 -17.33
CA ILE A 29 -4.85 -1.20 -17.73
C ILE A 29 -4.68 -1.17 -19.25
N GLU A 30 -5.72 -1.51 -20.02
CA GLU A 30 -5.69 -1.51 -21.49
C GLU A 30 -5.46 -0.10 -22.04
N ALA A 31 -6.10 0.92 -21.47
CA ALA A 31 -5.86 2.31 -21.84
C ALA A 31 -4.40 2.72 -21.63
N LYS A 32 -3.77 2.27 -20.53
CA LYS A 32 -2.35 2.46 -20.30
C LYS A 32 -1.52 1.68 -21.32
N LEU A 33 -1.74 0.38 -21.46
CA LEU A 33 -1.00 -0.52 -22.35
C LEU A 33 -1.03 -0.03 -23.80
N LYS A 34 -2.15 0.52 -24.28
CA LYS A 34 -2.25 1.13 -25.61
C LYS A 34 -1.24 2.25 -25.87
N THR A 35 -0.79 2.93 -24.82
CA THR A 35 0.21 4.00 -24.90
C THR A 35 1.63 3.54 -24.58
N THR A 36 1.81 2.37 -23.94
CA THR A 36 3.11 1.92 -23.44
C THR A 36 3.64 0.65 -24.09
N MET A 37 2.78 -0.19 -24.67
CA MET A 37 3.21 -1.40 -25.40
C MET A 37 3.92 -1.02 -26.69
N ASN A 38 4.91 -1.83 -27.08
CA ASN A 38 5.65 -1.64 -28.31
C ASN A 38 4.78 -1.83 -29.56
N ASP A 39 3.94 -2.86 -29.54
CA ASP A 39 3.05 -3.24 -30.63
C ASP A 39 1.68 -3.56 -30.04
N TRP A 40 0.83 -2.53 -29.92
CA TRP A 40 -0.53 -2.67 -29.38
C TRP A 40 -1.40 -3.59 -30.24
N ASP A 41 -1.19 -3.65 -31.55
CA ASP A 41 -1.99 -4.49 -32.45
C ASP A 41 -1.76 -5.98 -32.21
N SER A 42 -0.62 -6.33 -31.59
CA SER A 42 -0.31 -7.69 -31.13
C SER A 42 -0.83 -8.03 -29.72
N TYR A 43 -1.50 -7.10 -29.04
CA TYR A 43 -2.01 -7.29 -27.68
C TYR A 43 -3.03 -8.43 -27.60
N GLU A 44 -2.78 -9.35 -26.67
CA GLU A 44 -3.68 -10.44 -26.33
C GLU A 44 -3.87 -10.48 -24.81
N PHE A 45 -5.12 -10.29 -24.37
CA PHE A 45 -5.48 -10.56 -22.98
C PHE A 45 -5.29 -12.04 -22.67
N VAL A 46 -4.63 -12.37 -21.57
CA VAL A 46 -4.47 -13.76 -21.11
C VAL A 46 -5.40 -14.03 -19.94
N GLU A 47 -5.17 -13.33 -18.83
CA GLU A 47 -5.94 -13.52 -17.61
C GLU A 47 -5.82 -12.31 -16.69
N MET A 48 -6.75 -12.23 -15.74
CA MET A 48 -6.73 -11.25 -14.67
C MET A 48 -7.25 -11.94 -13.40
N SER A 49 -6.60 -11.68 -12.27
CA SER A 49 -7.16 -12.09 -10.97
C SER A 49 -8.47 -11.35 -10.70
N LYS A 50 -9.20 -11.77 -9.66
CA LYS A 50 -10.26 -10.90 -9.11
C LYS A 50 -9.64 -9.59 -8.65
N VAL A 51 -10.42 -8.51 -8.78
CA VAL A 51 -10.04 -7.22 -8.20
C VAL A 51 -10.22 -7.32 -6.69
N ASP A 52 -9.13 -7.24 -5.95
CA ASP A 52 -9.13 -7.35 -4.49
C ASP A 52 -8.92 -5.98 -3.85
N SER A 53 -9.35 -5.85 -2.60
CA SER A 53 -9.23 -4.61 -1.84
C SER A 53 -7.83 -4.46 -1.26
N THR A 54 -7.32 -3.23 -1.26
CA THR A 54 -6.12 -2.86 -0.50
C THR A 54 -6.50 -2.04 0.73
N PHE A 55 -5.66 -2.12 1.75
CA PHE A 55 -5.86 -1.43 3.02
C PHE A 55 -4.59 -0.65 3.40
N THR A 56 -4.74 0.40 4.21
CA THR A 56 -3.61 1.10 4.80
C THR A 56 -2.83 0.17 5.74
N PHE A 57 -1.53 0.44 5.92
CA PHE A 57 -0.70 -0.26 6.89
C PHE A 57 -0.55 0.56 8.18
N PHE A 58 -0.35 -0.12 9.31
CA PHE A 58 -0.15 0.58 10.57
C PHE A 58 1.08 1.48 10.50
N MET A 59 2.15 1.01 9.84
CA MET A 59 3.40 1.77 9.65
C MET A 59 3.23 3.15 8.99
N ASP A 60 2.13 3.38 8.27
CA ASP A 60 1.84 4.64 7.59
C ASP A 60 1.13 5.65 8.51
N THR A 61 0.68 5.23 9.70
CA THR A 61 -0.05 6.06 10.66
C THR A 61 0.88 6.98 11.46
N GLU A 62 0.36 8.12 11.92
CA GLU A 62 1.10 9.03 12.80
C GLU A 62 1.47 8.39 14.15
N GLU A 63 0.64 7.47 14.64
CA GLU A 63 0.94 6.71 15.85
C GLU A 63 2.17 5.81 15.65
N ALA A 64 2.22 5.06 14.54
CA ALA A 64 3.38 4.22 14.23
C ALA A 64 4.67 5.03 14.04
N LYS A 65 4.58 6.21 13.41
CA LYS A 65 5.71 7.15 13.30
C LYS A 65 6.19 7.60 14.68
N THR A 66 5.27 8.03 15.55
CA THR A 66 5.59 8.45 16.91
C THR A 66 6.31 7.34 17.69
N ILE A 67 5.82 6.10 17.64
CA ILE A 67 6.45 4.97 18.34
C ILE A 67 7.84 4.70 17.75
N LYS A 68 7.99 4.73 16.42
CA LYS A 68 9.31 4.55 15.76
C LYS A 68 10.30 5.64 16.15
N ASP A 69 9.85 6.89 16.24
CA ASP A 69 10.68 8.02 16.65
C ASP A 69 11.15 7.84 18.10
N GLN A 70 10.25 7.42 19.01
CA GLN A 70 10.60 7.11 20.40
C GLN A 70 11.59 5.94 20.50
N ILE A 71 11.41 4.89 19.70
CA ILE A 71 12.37 3.77 19.62
C ILE A 71 13.74 4.27 19.13
N ALA A 72 13.77 5.12 18.11
CA ALA A 72 15.00 5.68 17.55
C ALA A 72 15.72 6.59 18.56
N GLU A 73 14.99 7.48 19.23
CA GLU A 73 15.52 8.35 20.28
C GLU A 73 16.08 7.53 21.45
N THR A 74 15.36 6.48 21.88
CA THR A 74 15.82 5.59 22.95
C THR A 74 17.11 4.87 22.54
N LYS A 75 17.21 4.39 21.29
CA LYS A 75 18.42 3.76 20.75
C LYS A 75 19.61 4.74 20.71
N ASP A 76 19.39 5.96 20.25
CA ASP A 76 20.41 7.01 20.22
C ASP A 76 20.91 7.35 21.63
N GLN A 77 20.00 7.43 22.60
CA GLN A 77 20.37 7.68 23.99
C GLN A 77 21.16 6.53 24.61
N ILE A 78 20.76 5.28 24.35
CA ILE A 78 21.53 4.09 24.78
C ILE A 78 22.94 4.17 24.21
N MET A 79 23.09 4.43 22.91
CA MET A 79 24.39 4.53 22.25
C MET A 79 25.26 5.64 22.86
N LYS A 80 24.69 6.82 23.12
CA LYS A 80 25.39 7.92 23.78
C LYS A 80 25.86 7.53 25.18
N TYR A 81 24.99 6.91 25.99
CA TYR A 81 25.32 6.53 27.35
C TYR A 81 26.34 5.40 27.40
N ASP A 82 26.27 4.44 26.48
CA ASP A 82 27.22 3.35 26.37
C ASP A 82 28.63 3.85 26.04
N VAL A 83 28.75 4.90 25.22
CA VAL A 83 30.03 5.57 24.98
C VAL A 83 30.44 6.42 26.18
N TRP A 84 29.58 7.32 26.64
CA TRP A 84 29.94 8.36 27.62
C TRP A 84 30.22 7.83 29.03
N LYS A 85 29.65 6.69 29.41
CA LYS A 85 29.92 6.07 30.72
C LYS A 85 31.42 5.75 30.91
N ASP A 86 32.17 5.56 29.83
CA ASP A 86 33.60 5.23 29.89
C ASP A 86 34.52 6.47 29.97
N TYR A 87 33.96 7.68 30.06
CA TYR A 87 34.70 8.94 30.13
C TYR A 87 34.49 9.68 31.47
N PRO A 88 34.97 9.13 32.60
CA PRO A 88 34.81 9.75 33.92
C PRO A 88 35.50 11.12 34.05
N ILE A 89 36.53 11.40 33.24
CA ILE A 89 37.19 12.71 33.18
C ILE A 89 36.23 13.80 32.70
N LEU A 90 35.35 13.48 31.74
CA LEU A 90 34.42 14.44 31.16
C LEU A 90 33.11 14.52 31.95
N TYR A 91 32.60 13.37 32.41
CA TYR A 91 31.23 13.28 32.94
C TYR A 91 31.16 13.02 34.46
N GLY A 92 32.30 12.77 35.12
CA GLY A 92 32.38 12.58 36.57
C GLY A 92 31.38 11.54 37.08
N LYS A 93 30.61 11.88 38.13
CA LYS A 93 29.60 10.99 38.72
C LYS A 93 28.45 10.61 37.77
N ARG A 94 28.27 11.32 36.65
CA ARG A 94 27.21 11.03 35.70
C ARG A 94 27.45 9.72 34.94
N THR A 95 28.69 9.24 34.84
CA THR A 95 29.00 7.95 34.19
C THR A 95 28.27 6.78 34.84
N LYS A 96 28.17 6.79 36.17
CA LYS A 96 27.39 5.78 36.91
C LYS A 96 25.90 5.88 36.58
N ILE A 97 25.34 7.09 36.55
CA ILE A 97 23.93 7.32 36.19
C ILE A 97 23.67 6.84 34.76
N MET A 98 24.57 7.10 33.82
CA MET A 98 24.48 6.62 32.44
C MET A 98 24.45 5.09 32.39
N ALA A 99 25.40 4.43 33.07
CA ALA A 99 25.47 2.97 33.13
C ALA A 99 24.21 2.36 33.75
N ASP A 100 23.73 2.90 34.87
CA ASP A 100 22.51 2.44 35.56
C ASP A 100 21.24 2.71 34.72
N SER A 101 21.27 3.70 33.83
CA SER A 101 20.12 4.04 32.96
C SER A 101 20.00 3.15 31.73
N ILE A 102 21.10 2.59 31.21
CA ILE A 102 21.09 1.73 30.01
C ILE A 102 20.04 0.59 30.10
N PRO A 103 20.01 -0.26 31.15
CA PRO A 103 19.03 -1.34 31.21
C PRO A 103 17.57 -0.84 31.27
N ILE A 104 17.35 0.34 31.84
CA ILE A 104 16.02 0.97 31.87
C ILE A 104 15.62 1.43 30.47
N LEU A 105 16.53 2.07 29.74
CA LEU A 105 16.30 2.50 28.36
C LEU A 105 16.08 1.30 27.43
N GLU A 106 16.80 0.18 27.63
CA GLU A 106 16.56 -1.06 26.90
C GLU A 106 15.16 -1.62 27.15
N GLN A 107 14.71 -1.65 28.41
CA GLN A 107 13.34 -2.05 28.74
C GLN A 107 12.29 -1.14 28.10
N ILE A 108 12.52 0.18 28.07
CA ILE A 108 11.63 1.14 27.40
C ILE A 108 11.58 0.84 25.89
N ARG A 109 12.74 0.68 25.24
CA ARG A 109 12.82 0.34 23.81
C ARG A 109 12.04 -0.94 23.50
N ASP A 110 12.26 -1.99 24.29
CA ASP A 110 11.63 -3.29 24.07
C ASP A 110 10.11 -3.23 24.31
N SER A 111 9.67 -2.45 25.29
CA SER A 111 8.25 -2.17 25.52
C SER A 111 7.62 -1.43 24.34
N LEU A 112 8.28 -0.39 23.82
CA LEU A 112 7.81 0.35 22.64
C LEU A 112 7.76 -0.55 21.40
N GLN A 113 8.75 -1.41 21.20
CA GLN A 113 8.76 -2.36 20.09
C GLN A 113 7.59 -3.35 20.20
N ASN A 114 7.32 -3.89 21.38
CA ASN A 114 6.17 -4.78 21.59
C ASN A 114 4.82 -4.07 21.34
N ILE A 115 4.70 -2.80 21.76
CA ILE A 115 3.52 -1.99 21.45
C ILE A 115 3.36 -1.83 19.93
N TYR A 116 4.45 -1.49 19.23
CA TYR A 116 4.45 -1.38 17.78
C TYR A 116 4.01 -2.69 17.12
N ASP A 117 4.64 -3.81 17.46
CA ASP A 117 4.39 -5.12 16.84
C ASP A 117 2.96 -5.61 17.11
N THR A 118 2.46 -5.37 18.32
CA THR A 118 1.08 -5.70 18.70
C THR A 118 0.09 -4.88 17.87
N LYS A 119 0.32 -3.58 17.73
CA LYS A 119 -0.53 -2.70 16.92
C LYS A 119 -0.49 -3.05 15.45
N ASP A 120 0.69 -3.27 14.88
CA ASP A 120 0.88 -3.67 13.48
C ASP A 120 0.12 -4.97 13.17
N LYS A 121 0.24 -5.98 14.04
CA LYS A 121 -0.45 -7.27 13.89
C LYS A 121 -1.98 -7.17 13.99
N THR A 122 -2.48 -6.23 14.80
CA THR A 122 -3.92 -6.10 15.08
C THR A 122 -4.61 -5.08 14.19
N TYR A 123 -3.85 -4.19 13.56
CA TYR A 123 -4.35 -3.16 12.66
C TYR A 123 -5.02 -3.80 11.44
N LYS A 124 -6.25 -3.38 11.16
CA LYS A 124 -7.03 -3.87 10.02
C LYS A 124 -6.88 -3.00 8.78
N GLY A 125 -6.41 -1.76 8.97
CA GLY A 125 -6.34 -0.77 7.90
C GLY A 125 -7.70 -0.24 7.48
N ASP A 126 -7.66 0.94 6.90
CA ASP A 126 -8.78 1.51 6.18
C ASP A 126 -8.65 1.12 4.71
N PHE A 127 -9.78 0.80 4.08
CA PHE A 127 -9.82 0.56 2.64
C PHE A 127 -9.18 1.74 1.89
N ASN A 128 -8.15 1.47 1.10
CA ASN A 128 -7.37 2.48 0.40
C ASN A 128 -7.31 2.34 -1.13
N GLY A 129 -7.91 1.30 -1.69
CA GLY A 129 -7.92 1.09 -3.13
C GLY A 129 -8.10 -0.36 -3.51
N TYR A 130 -7.66 -0.70 -4.72
CA TYR A 130 -7.76 -2.04 -5.26
C TYR A 130 -6.43 -2.52 -5.83
N ILE A 131 -6.30 -3.84 -5.93
CA ILE A 131 -5.16 -4.53 -6.51
C ILE A 131 -5.64 -5.60 -7.49
N VAL A 132 -4.89 -5.79 -8.57
CA VAL A 132 -5.14 -6.89 -9.51
C VAL A 132 -3.83 -7.39 -10.10
N LYS A 133 -3.71 -8.71 -10.28
CA LYS A 133 -2.68 -9.31 -11.14
C LYS A 133 -3.26 -9.39 -12.55
N PHE A 134 -2.54 -8.86 -13.52
CA PHE A 134 -2.95 -8.82 -14.92
C PHE A 134 -1.87 -9.43 -15.81
N THR A 135 -2.27 -10.33 -16.70
CA THR A 135 -1.37 -11.02 -17.62
C THR A 135 -1.83 -10.77 -19.05
N CYS A 136 -0.90 -10.36 -19.92
CA CYS A 136 -1.14 -10.17 -21.35
C CYS A 136 0.03 -10.68 -22.18
N ARG A 137 -0.20 -10.87 -23.48
CA ARG A 137 0.86 -11.13 -24.46
C ARG A 137 0.92 -10.01 -25.48
N GLY A 138 2.10 -9.83 -26.05
CA GLY A 138 2.33 -8.93 -27.17
C GLY A 138 3.72 -9.11 -27.72
N ASN A 139 3.99 -8.53 -28.88
CA ASN A 139 5.31 -8.54 -29.49
C ASN A 139 6.22 -7.55 -28.74
N ASN A 140 7.40 -8.03 -28.36
CA ASN A 140 8.46 -7.18 -27.87
C ASN A 140 9.10 -6.36 -29.02
N LYS A 141 10.10 -5.53 -28.71
CA LYS A 141 10.82 -4.69 -29.70
C LYS A 141 11.46 -5.49 -30.85
N MET A 142 11.74 -6.78 -30.65
CA MET A 142 12.34 -7.67 -31.63
C MET A 142 11.29 -8.47 -32.43
N GLY A 143 10.00 -8.16 -32.27
CA GLY A 143 8.89 -8.85 -32.95
C GLY A 143 8.57 -10.23 -32.38
N SER A 144 9.18 -10.63 -31.26
CA SER A 144 8.88 -11.91 -30.61
C SER A 144 7.71 -11.75 -29.65
N LYS A 145 6.74 -12.67 -29.71
CA LYS A 145 5.60 -12.70 -28.78
C LYS A 145 6.07 -13.11 -27.38
N VAL A 146 5.84 -12.24 -26.41
CA VAL A 146 6.18 -12.43 -24.99
C VAL A 146 4.93 -12.34 -24.13
N ILE A 147 4.97 -12.99 -22.97
CA ILE A 147 3.91 -12.93 -21.95
C ILE A 147 4.46 -12.10 -20.81
N ASN A 148 3.69 -11.09 -20.38
CA ASN A 148 4.04 -10.28 -19.23
C ASN A 148 2.92 -10.30 -18.18
N SER A 149 3.30 -10.41 -16.92
CA SER A 149 2.44 -10.32 -15.75
C SER A 149 2.80 -9.08 -14.92
N THR A 150 1.80 -8.31 -14.51
CA THR A 150 2.01 -7.09 -13.71
C THR A 150 0.95 -7.00 -12.63
N ILE A 151 1.36 -6.61 -11.43
CA ILE A 151 0.44 -6.21 -10.36
C ILE A 151 0.13 -4.73 -10.55
N TYR A 152 -1.15 -4.38 -10.64
CA TYR A 152 -1.62 -3.01 -10.70
C TYR A 152 -2.37 -2.64 -9.42
N TYR A 153 -2.14 -1.41 -8.95
CA TYR A 153 -2.84 -0.80 -7.83
C TYR A 153 -3.70 0.35 -8.34
N PHE A 154 -4.86 0.53 -7.74
CA PHE A 154 -5.84 1.55 -8.11
C PHE A 154 -6.26 2.38 -6.91
N ASP A 155 -6.85 3.54 -7.18
CA ASP A 155 -7.53 4.33 -6.16
C ASP A 155 -8.88 3.70 -5.73
N LYS A 156 -9.47 4.25 -4.67
CA LYS A 156 -10.73 3.79 -4.06
C LYS A 156 -11.91 3.71 -5.02
N ASP A 157 -11.88 4.56 -6.06
CA ASP A 157 -12.99 4.73 -7.00
C ASP A 157 -12.77 3.99 -8.33
N LEU A 158 -11.64 3.28 -8.50
CA LEU A 158 -11.23 2.66 -9.76
C LEU A 158 -11.25 3.65 -10.94
N THR A 159 -10.68 4.84 -10.72
CA THR A 159 -10.57 5.89 -11.73
C THR A 159 -9.15 6.04 -12.28
N LYS A 160 -8.15 5.56 -11.56
CA LYS A 160 -6.75 5.61 -12.00
C LYS A 160 -5.89 4.51 -11.41
N ILE A 161 -4.86 4.14 -12.15
CA ILE A 161 -3.74 3.32 -11.65
C ILE A 161 -2.87 4.21 -10.77
N THR A 162 -2.64 3.80 -9.52
CA THR A 162 -1.83 4.53 -8.54
C THR A 162 -0.40 3.99 -8.47
N ASN A 163 -0.20 2.70 -8.74
CA ASN A 163 1.11 2.06 -8.77
C ASN A 163 1.08 0.77 -9.61
N GLN A 164 2.25 0.24 -9.98
CA GLN A 164 2.37 -1.06 -10.64
C GLN A 164 3.72 -1.72 -10.36
N HIS A 165 3.77 -3.06 -10.48
CA HIS A 165 4.99 -3.85 -10.32
C HIS A 165 5.01 -5.01 -11.34
N SER A 166 6.05 -5.04 -12.18
CA SER A 166 6.31 -6.15 -13.12
C SER A 166 6.68 -7.41 -12.33
N LEU A 167 6.20 -8.57 -12.76
CA LEU A 167 6.54 -9.86 -12.15
C LEU A 167 7.59 -10.64 -12.94
N ASP A 168 8.01 -10.12 -14.09
CA ASP A 168 8.95 -10.77 -15.01
C ASP A 168 10.33 -10.10 -15.02
N ASP A 169 10.58 -9.21 -14.06
CA ASP A 169 11.84 -8.49 -13.83
C ASP A 169 12.77 -9.24 -12.86
#